data_AF-A0A821XV96-F1
#
_entry.id   AF-A0A821XV96-F1
#
_cell.length_a   1.000
_cell.length_b   1.000
_cell.length_c   1.000
_cell.angle_alpha   90.00
_cell.angle_beta   90.00
_cell.angle_gamma   90.00
#
_symmetry.space_group_name_H-M   'P 1'
#
loop_
_entity.id
_entity.type
_entity.pdbx_description
1 polymer ?
#
loop_
_entity_poly.entity_id
_entity_poly.type
_entity_poly.pdbx_seq_one_letter_code
_entity_poly.pdbx_strand_id
1 'polypeptide(L)'
;MFIRPFGSTSDKATSEIHINNLQQIATENNWFLHRSVLTIISDNGPDWKTDIMANIYNFGRFWEENKLDALIWVSYAPGNSRYNPIERMFSHLTDLIANVIIDFDPTFSNINHQLDSALIELNKYWHTKKYDKFKIDCRPVFSVNGNSFDGHQELKDTLTKSSIKHIMNEENDNIRFNLQLYLRHCVRSSYYVSFIKCTDSTCVHCSRHPVRAKKTIGLLRSCGNYLPWPQMTLHKYHYDTFLQRTHALLAGESNAVPDQQLPSGPTKHCSACKLPYIFLSKADEERHMMWIHQSNVTSNNKRKHLSSSRSQSIYQPKQRKTRTRELSPEY
;
A
#
# COMPACT_ATOMS: atom_id res chain seq x y z
N MET A 1 6.60 -14.61 -9.06
CA MET A 1 6.88 -14.51 -7.61
C MET A 1 8.23 -13.83 -7.45
N PHE A 2 8.37 -12.92 -6.49
CA PHE A 2 9.63 -12.18 -6.29
C PHE A 2 10.25 -12.60 -4.97
N ILE A 3 11.49 -13.06 -5.04
CA ILE A 3 12.25 -13.52 -3.88
C ILE A 3 13.50 -12.65 -3.85
N ARG A 4 13.56 -11.78 -2.84
CA ARG A 4 14.78 -11.04 -2.52
C ARG A 4 15.59 -11.91 -1.56
N PRO A 5 16.91 -12.04 -1.73
CA PRO A 5 17.73 -12.54 -0.65
C PRO A 5 17.67 -11.52 0.47
N PHE A 6 17.65 -11.98 1.72
CA PHE A 6 17.84 -11.10 2.87
C PHE A 6 19.28 -10.53 2.77
N GLY A 7 19.41 -9.39 2.10
CA GLY A 7 20.66 -8.64 1.94
C GLY A 7 20.73 -7.52 2.97
N SER A 8 21.74 -7.61 3.83
CA SER A 8 22.09 -6.76 4.98
C SER A 8 21.03 -6.68 6.08
N THR A 9 21.40 -7.16 7.28
CA THR A 9 20.68 -6.89 8.53
C THR A 9 20.72 -5.41 8.93
N SER A 10 21.25 -4.52 8.09
CA SER A 10 21.36 -3.07 8.33
C SER A 10 20.42 -2.21 7.50
N ASP A 11 20.01 -2.62 6.30
CA ASP A 11 19.07 -1.85 5.48
C ASP A 11 17.64 -2.32 5.77
N LYS A 12 16.95 -1.58 6.63
CA LYS A 12 15.51 -1.77 6.86
C LYS A 12 14.81 -1.75 5.51
N ALA A 13 14.09 -2.82 5.18
CA ALA A 13 13.22 -2.81 4.01
C ALA A 13 12.27 -1.60 4.10
N THR A 14 11.97 -0.99 2.96
CA THR A 14 11.09 0.19 2.86
C THR A 14 10.20 0.03 1.64
N SER A 15 9.09 0.78 1.61
CA SER A 15 8.23 0.80 0.42
C SER A 15 8.94 1.33 -0.82
N GLU A 16 9.92 2.23 -0.67
CA GLU A 16 10.75 2.71 -1.78
C GLU A 16 11.57 1.57 -2.40
N ILE A 17 12.22 0.75 -1.58
CA ILE A 17 12.96 -0.42 -2.09
C ILE A 17 12.02 -1.36 -2.84
N HIS A 18 10.83 -1.62 -2.30
CA HIS A 18 9.84 -2.48 -2.96
C HIS A 18 9.39 -1.90 -4.31
N ILE A 19 9.21 -0.59 -4.41
CA ILE A 19 8.79 0.08 -5.63
C ILE A 19 9.91 0.12 -6.67
N ASN A 20 11.17 0.37 -6.25
CA ASN A 20 12.33 0.25 -7.13
C ASN A 20 12.44 -1.16 -7.73
N ASN A 21 12.25 -2.19 -6.90
CA ASN A 21 12.24 -3.57 -7.38
C ASN A 21 11.10 -3.79 -8.39
N LEU A 22 9.90 -3.33 -8.09
CA LEU A 22 8.76 -3.43 -9.01
C LEU A 22 9.00 -2.70 -10.33
N GLN A 23 9.61 -1.51 -10.28
CA GLN A 23 9.95 -0.72 -11.46
C GLN A 23 10.95 -1.45 -12.35
N GLN A 24 12.01 -1.99 -11.74
CA GLN A 24 13.01 -2.77 -12.45
C GLN A 24 12.35 -3.96 -13.16
N ILE A 25 11.61 -4.78 -12.41
CA ILE A 25 10.93 -5.97 -12.93
C ILE A 25 10.00 -5.60 -14.08
N ALA A 26 9.18 -4.56 -13.89
CA ALA A 26 8.19 -4.17 -14.88
C ALA A 26 8.84 -3.62 -16.16
N THR A 27 9.96 -2.91 -16.04
CA THR A 27 10.73 -2.37 -17.16
C THR A 27 11.40 -3.48 -17.95
N GLU A 28 12.13 -4.39 -17.28
CA GLU A 28 12.81 -5.52 -17.92
C GLU A 28 11.85 -6.44 -18.70
N ASN A 29 10.60 -6.52 -18.25
CA ASN A 29 9.59 -7.38 -18.86
C ASN A 29 8.57 -6.61 -19.72
N ASN A 30 8.79 -5.31 -19.96
CA ASN A 30 7.90 -4.46 -20.75
C ASN A 30 6.43 -4.52 -20.31
N TRP A 31 6.16 -4.69 -19.01
CA TRP A 31 4.80 -4.92 -18.52
C TRP A 31 3.84 -3.80 -18.89
N PHE A 32 4.28 -2.56 -18.78
CA PHE A 32 3.43 -1.37 -18.95
C PHE A 32 3.07 -1.08 -20.41
N LEU A 33 3.73 -1.74 -21.38
CA LEU A 33 3.35 -1.66 -22.79
C LEU A 33 1.95 -2.26 -23.02
N HIS A 34 1.65 -3.37 -22.33
CA HIS A 34 0.43 -4.15 -22.58
C HIS A 34 -0.51 -4.24 -21.38
N ARG A 35 -0.02 -3.93 -20.18
CA ARG A 35 -0.78 -4.03 -18.93
C ARG A 35 -0.94 -2.66 -18.32
N SER A 36 -2.18 -2.31 -17.99
CA SER A 36 -2.52 -1.06 -17.32
C SER A 36 -3.15 -1.28 -15.95
N VAL A 37 -3.40 -2.52 -15.55
CA VAL A 37 -3.88 -2.88 -14.21
C VAL A 37 -2.82 -3.75 -13.56
N LEU A 38 -2.33 -3.33 -12.39
CA LEU A 38 -1.40 -4.09 -11.58
C LEU A 38 -2.05 -4.42 -10.24
N THR A 39 -1.98 -5.69 -9.85
CA THR A 39 -2.39 -6.15 -8.51
C THR A 39 -1.17 -6.71 -7.80
N ILE A 40 -0.91 -6.19 -6.61
CA ILE A 40 0.11 -6.63 -5.68
C ILE A 40 -0.58 -7.34 -4.53
N ILE A 41 -0.20 -8.60 -4.32
CA ILE A 41 -0.55 -9.35 -3.13
C ILE A 41 0.71 -9.40 -2.28
N SER A 42 0.63 -8.96 -1.04
CA SER A 42 1.75 -8.94 -0.09
C SER A 42 1.38 -9.61 1.22
N ASP A 43 2.40 -10.00 1.99
CA ASP A 43 2.23 -10.21 3.43
C ASP A 43 2.13 -8.84 4.13
N ASN A 44 1.43 -8.76 5.25
CA ASN A 44 1.15 -7.51 5.98
C ASN A 44 2.35 -7.03 6.81
N GLY A 45 3.55 -7.05 6.22
CA GLY A 45 4.79 -6.55 6.83
C GLY A 45 4.76 -5.03 7.04
N PRO A 46 5.66 -4.47 7.87
CA PRO A 46 5.70 -3.03 8.18
C PRO A 46 5.83 -2.14 6.93
N ASP A 47 6.56 -2.61 5.92
CA ASP A 47 6.82 -1.89 4.67
C ASP A 47 5.64 -2.00 3.69
N TRP A 48 4.73 -2.91 4.02
CA TRP A 48 3.46 -3.18 3.38
C TRP A 48 2.27 -2.81 4.29
N LYS A 49 2.46 -1.85 5.19
CA LYS A 49 1.34 -1.32 5.94
C LYS A 49 0.59 -0.29 5.12
N THR A 50 -0.70 -0.57 4.89
CA THR A 50 -1.60 0.34 4.19
C THR A 50 -1.87 1.61 4.98
N ASP A 51 -1.51 1.65 6.28
CA ASP A 51 -1.77 2.79 7.14
C ASP A 51 -0.70 3.89 7.19
N ILE A 52 0.43 3.64 6.55
CA ILE A 52 1.55 4.57 6.48
C ILE A 52 1.41 5.45 5.24
N MET A 53 1.32 6.77 5.43
CA MET A 53 1.15 7.72 4.32
C MET A 53 2.33 7.80 3.36
N ALA A 54 3.56 7.58 3.85
CA ALA A 54 4.73 7.46 2.98
C ALA A 54 4.57 6.29 1.98
N ASN A 55 3.97 5.18 2.41
CA ASN A 55 3.69 4.05 1.52
C ASN A 55 2.63 4.45 0.49
N ILE A 56 1.52 5.06 0.92
CA ILE A 56 0.47 5.55 0.00
C ILE A 56 1.04 6.52 -1.03
N TYR A 57 1.91 7.45 -0.62
CA TYR A 57 2.55 8.38 -1.53
C TYR A 57 3.44 7.66 -2.54
N ASN A 58 4.32 6.77 -2.09
CA ASN A 58 5.24 6.06 -2.98
C ASN A 58 4.48 5.17 -3.98
N PHE A 59 3.48 4.42 -3.54
CA PHE A 59 2.66 3.61 -4.45
C PHE A 59 1.78 4.47 -5.37
N GLY A 60 1.29 5.62 -4.90
CA GLY A 60 0.57 6.59 -5.72
C GLY A 60 1.45 7.18 -6.83
N ARG A 61 2.70 7.55 -6.49
CA ARG A 61 3.71 8.01 -7.44
C ARG A 61 4.01 6.94 -8.48
N PHE A 62 4.24 5.70 -8.05
CA PHE A 62 4.45 4.57 -8.96
C PHE A 62 3.25 4.34 -9.92
N TRP A 63 2.02 4.46 -9.41
CA TRP A 63 0.80 4.35 -10.23
C TRP A 63 0.73 5.45 -11.30
N GLU A 64 1.01 6.69 -10.91
CA GLU A 64 0.98 7.85 -11.80
C GLU A 64 2.07 7.77 -12.88
N GLU A 65 3.34 7.58 -12.49
CA GLU A 65 4.48 7.59 -13.40
C GLU A 65 4.37 6.48 -14.46
N ASN A 66 3.88 5.31 -14.07
CA ASN A 66 3.67 4.17 -14.98
C ASN A 66 2.32 4.21 -15.71
N LYS A 67 1.52 5.28 -15.55
CA LYS A 67 0.25 5.53 -16.26
C LYS A 67 -0.71 4.36 -16.14
N LEU A 68 -0.75 3.73 -14.97
CA LEU A 68 -1.61 2.60 -14.68
C LEU A 68 -3.07 3.08 -14.62
N ASP A 69 -3.99 2.30 -15.18
CA ASP A 69 -5.43 2.51 -14.98
C ASP A 69 -5.85 2.12 -13.57
N ALA A 70 -5.22 1.09 -13.01
CA ALA A 70 -5.36 0.72 -11.62
C ALA A 70 -4.07 0.12 -11.05
N LEU A 71 -3.70 0.54 -9.85
CA LEU A 71 -2.75 -0.14 -8.98
C LEU A 71 -3.52 -0.60 -7.75
N ILE A 72 -3.54 -1.90 -7.51
CA ILE A 72 -4.23 -2.49 -6.38
C ILE A 72 -3.22 -3.23 -5.54
N TRP A 73 -3.34 -3.06 -4.24
CA TRP A 73 -2.46 -3.62 -3.27
C TRP A 73 -3.28 -4.21 -2.13
N VAL A 74 -3.16 -5.51 -1.94
CA VAL A 74 -3.92 -6.27 -0.94
C VAL A 74 -3.00 -7.12 -0.09
N SER A 75 -3.29 -7.15 1.20
CA SER A 75 -2.71 -8.06 2.17
C SER A 75 -3.81 -8.93 2.75
N TYR A 76 -3.49 -10.16 3.17
CA TYR A 76 -4.45 -11.00 3.88
C TYR A 76 -4.47 -10.62 5.36
N ALA A 77 -5.67 -10.48 5.94
CA ALA A 77 -5.81 -10.20 7.37
C ALA A 77 -5.30 -11.38 8.23
N PRO A 78 -4.90 -11.15 9.49
CA PRO A 78 -4.55 -12.21 10.42
C PRO A 78 -5.66 -13.27 10.52
N GLY A 79 -5.28 -14.56 10.49
CA GLY A 79 -6.23 -15.68 10.47
C GLY A 79 -6.69 -16.11 9.07
N ASN A 80 -6.39 -15.34 8.02
CA ASN A 80 -6.68 -15.69 6.63
C ASN A 80 -5.48 -16.29 5.87
N SER A 81 -4.39 -16.66 6.55
CA SER A 81 -3.18 -17.20 5.91
C SER A 81 -3.46 -18.40 5.00
N ARG A 82 -4.50 -19.20 5.31
CA ARG A 82 -4.96 -20.31 4.45
C ARG A 82 -5.39 -19.90 3.04
N TYR A 83 -5.77 -18.64 2.84
CA TYR A 83 -6.15 -18.07 1.56
C TYR A 83 -5.01 -17.31 0.88
N ASN A 84 -3.90 -17.07 1.59
CA ASN A 84 -2.78 -16.34 1.04
C ASN A 84 -2.06 -17.21 -0.01
N PRO A 85 -2.08 -16.84 -1.30
CA PRO A 85 -1.42 -17.62 -2.34
C PRO A 85 0.10 -17.63 -2.17
N ILE A 86 0.67 -16.64 -1.48
CA ILE A 86 2.09 -16.56 -1.16
C ILE A 86 2.47 -17.74 -0.26
N GLU A 87 1.81 -17.89 0.89
CA GLU A 87 2.09 -18.97 1.87
C GLU A 87 1.97 -20.36 1.25
N ARG A 88 0.92 -20.59 0.46
CA ARG A 88 0.70 -21.90 -0.18
C ARG A 88 1.74 -22.22 -1.24
N MET A 89 2.11 -21.22 -2.04
CA MET A 89 3.17 -21.37 -3.04
C MET A 89 4.51 -21.58 -2.33
N PHE A 90 4.83 -20.82 -1.29
CA PHE A 90 6.06 -21.00 -0.52
C PHE A 90 6.12 -22.39 0.11
N SER A 91 5.03 -22.92 0.67
CA SER A 91 4.99 -24.31 1.15
C SER A 91 5.42 -25.29 0.06
N HIS A 92 4.88 -25.17 -1.16
CA HIS A 92 5.26 -26.02 -2.29
C HIS A 92 6.72 -25.83 -2.72
N LEU A 93 7.20 -24.58 -2.73
CA LEU A 93 8.57 -24.27 -3.13
C LEU A 93 9.59 -24.71 -2.10
N THR A 94 9.29 -24.62 -0.81
CA THR A 94 10.12 -25.09 0.30
C THR A 94 10.38 -26.58 0.18
N ASP A 95 9.36 -27.39 -0.16
CA ASP A 95 9.53 -28.82 -0.39
C ASP A 95 10.53 -29.12 -1.53
N LEU A 96 10.55 -28.29 -2.58
CA LEU A 96 11.47 -28.45 -3.71
C LEU A 96 12.92 -28.11 -3.37
N ILE A 97 13.15 -27.28 -2.34
CA ILE A 97 14.49 -26.85 -1.92
C ILE A 97 14.92 -27.44 -0.58
N ALA A 98 14.10 -28.30 0.04
CA ALA A 98 14.34 -28.83 1.38
C ALA A 98 15.68 -29.58 1.54
N ASN A 99 16.24 -30.08 0.43
CA ASN A 99 17.53 -30.77 0.39
C ASN A 99 18.60 -30.03 -0.43
N VAL A 100 18.35 -28.76 -0.79
CA VAL A 100 19.32 -27.94 -1.50
C VAL A 100 20.25 -27.29 -0.49
N ILE A 101 21.54 -27.63 -0.57
CA ILE A 101 22.59 -26.98 0.19
C ILE A 101 23.26 -26.00 -0.77
N ILE A 102 23.29 -24.73 -0.39
CA ILE A 102 24.03 -23.70 -1.13
C ILE A 102 25.40 -23.60 -0.49
N ASP A 103 26.44 -23.95 -1.24
CA ASP A 103 27.81 -23.83 -0.76
C ASP A 103 28.17 -22.34 -0.63
N PHE A 104 28.43 -21.94 0.61
CA PHE A 104 28.86 -20.58 0.91
C PHE A 104 30.37 -20.53 0.80
N ASP A 105 30.88 -19.95 -0.30
CA ASP A 105 32.32 -19.79 -0.49
C ASP A 105 32.85 -18.61 0.35
N PRO A 106 33.58 -18.87 1.44
CA PRO A 106 34.04 -17.82 2.35
C PRO A 106 35.09 -16.88 1.74
N THR A 107 35.56 -17.14 0.51
CA THR A 107 36.53 -16.29 -0.18
C THR A 107 35.93 -15.05 -0.84
N PHE A 108 34.60 -14.99 -1.02
CA PHE A 108 33.96 -13.77 -1.49
C PHE A 108 34.02 -12.68 -0.41
N SER A 109 34.67 -11.57 -0.73
CA SER A 109 34.76 -10.39 0.15
C SER A 109 33.44 -9.59 0.25
N ASN A 110 32.48 -9.87 -0.62
CA ASN A 110 31.22 -9.15 -0.72
C ASN A 110 30.03 -10.11 -0.64
N ILE A 111 29.32 -10.04 0.49
CA ILE A 111 28.13 -10.85 0.78
C ILE A 111 27.03 -10.70 -0.27
N ASN A 112 26.92 -9.54 -0.92
CA ASN A 112 25.90 -9.32 -1.94
C ASN A 112 26.15 -10.16 -3.20
N HIS A 113 27.42 -10.37 -3.59
CA HIS A 113 27.76 -11.23 -4.71
C HIS A 113 27.46 -12.71 -4.41
N GLN A 114 27.69 -13.15 -3.17
CA GLN A 114 27.32 -14.51 -2.75
C GLN A 114 25.80 -14.70 -2.75
N LEU A 115 25.05 -13.72 -2.24
CA LEU A 115 23.59 -13.76 -2.23
C LEU A 115 23.01 -13.77 -3.66
N ASP A 116 23.55 -12.93 -4.55
CA ASP A 116 23.16 -12.90 -5.96
C ASP A 116 23.47 -14.23 -6.66
N SER A 117 24.61 -14.87 -6.35
CA SER A 117 24.96 -16.20 -6.84
C SER A 117 23.99 -17.28 -6.33
N ALA A 118 23.71 -17.27 -5.03
CA ALA A 118 22.75 -18.16 -4.38
C ALA A 118 21.34 -18.03 -4.99
N LEU A 119 20.90 -16.82 -5.30
CA LEU A 119 19.64 -16.59 -6.01
C LEU A 119 19.62 -17.22 -7.39
N ILE A 120 20.69 -17.07 -8.17
CA ILE A 120 20.79 -17.67 -9.52
C ILE A 120 20.66 -19.19 -9.41
N GLU A 121 21.30 -19.80 -8.40
CA GLU A 121 21.23 -21.22 -8.16
C GLU A 121 19.82 -21.67 -7.73
N LEU A 122 19.22 -21.01 -6.73
CA LEU A 122 17.84 -21.28 -6.30
C LEU A 122 16.83 -21.14 -7.44
N ASN A 123 17.02 -20.15 -8.32
CA ASN A 123 16.15 -19.92 -9.45
C ASN A 123 16.08 -21.16 -10.38
N LYS A 124 17.14 -21.96 -10.51
CA LYS A 124 17.14 -23.19 -11.33
C LYS A 124 16.11 -24.22 -10.83
N TYR A 125 15.86 -24.26 -9.52
CA TYR A 125 14.92 -25.22 -8.93
C TYR A 125 13.46 -24.82 -9.11
N TRP A 126 13.20 -23.52 -9.19
CA TRP A 126 11.84 -22.98 -9.33
C TRP A 126 11.45 -22.68 -10.78
N HIS A 127 12.40 -22.21 -11.58
CA HIS A 127 12.17 -21.86 -12.98
C HIS A 127 11.66 -23.09 -13.73
N THR A 128 10.59 -22.93 -14.52
CA THR A 128 9.87 -23.98 -15.28
C THR A 128 8.99 -24.95 -14.49
N LYS A 129 8.98 -24.90 -13.16
CA LYS A 129 8.00 -25.66 -12.38
C LYS A 129 6.59 -25.12 -12.61
N LYS A 130 5.59 -25.93 -12.26
CA LYS A 130 4.19 -25.54 -12.32
C LYS A 130 3.61 -25.51 -10.92
N TYR A 131 2.91 -24.41 -10.60
CA TYR A 131 2.06 -24.32 -9.42
C TYR A 131 0.64 -24.03 -9.89
N ASP A 132 -0.32 -24.85 -9.46
CA ASP A 132 -1.72 -24.76 -9.87
C ASP A 132 -1.90 -24.68 -11.41
N LYS A 133 -1.18 -25.54 -12.14
CA LYS A 133 -1.13 -25.59 -13.63
C LYS A 133 -0.46 -24.39 -14.32
N PHE A 134 -0.12 -23.32 -13.60
CA PHE A 134 0.59 -22.17 -14.15
C PHE A 134 2.10 -22.36 -14.07
N LYS A 135 2.81 -21.97 -15.13
CA LYS A 135 4.29 -21.96 -15.13
C LYS A 135 4.77 -20.90 -14.14
N ILE A 136 5.68 -21.29 -13.25
CA ILE A 136 6.35 -20.38 -12.34
C ILE A 136 7.46 -19.67 -13.14
N ASP A 137 7.36 -18.34 -13.20
CA ASP A 137 8.45 -17.48 -13.65
C ASP A 137 9.07 -16.80 -12.42
N CYS A 138 10.31 -17.18 -12.12
CA CYS A 138 11.09 -16.65 -11.02
C CYS A 138 12.17 -15.71 -11.59
N ARG A 139 12.20 -14.49 -11.05
CA ARG A 139 13.11 -13.43 -11.48
C ARG A 139 13.90 -12.95 -10.27
N PRO A 140 15.23 -13.17 -10.24
CA PRO A 140 16.06 -12.68 -9.16
C PRO A 140 16.12 -11.15 -9.25
N VAL A 141 16.06 -10.49 -8.09
CA VAL A 141 16.34 -9.06 -7.97
C VAL A 141 17.70 -8.94 -7.34
N PHE A 142 18.69 -8.54 -8.14
CA PHE A 142 20.09 -8.46 -7.74
C PHE A 142 20.37 -7.26 -6.86
N SER A 143 21.46 -7.35 -6.11
CA SER A 143 21.85 -6.40 -5.07
C SER A 143 22.23 -5.01 -5.59
N VAL A 144 22.46 -4.87 -6.90
CA VAL A 144 22.87 -3.62 -7.53
C VAL A 144 21.82 -3.26 -8.57
N ASN A 145 21.09 -2.16 -8.37
CA ASN A 145 20.46 -1.40 -9.46
C ASN A 145 20.09 0.01 -8.99
N GLY A 146 20.23 0.98 -9.91
CA GLY A 146 19.95 2.39 -9.66
C GLY A 146 18.52 2.62 -9.15
N ASN A 147 18.39 3.47 -8.14
CA ASN A 147 17.10 3.80 -7.56
C ASN A 147 16.36 4.79 -8.48
N SER A 148 15.20 4.38 -9.00
CA SER A 148 14.29 5.30 -9.71
C SER A 148 13.46 6.15 -8.74
N PHE A 149 13.33 5.65 -7.50
CA PHE A 149 12.63 6.29 -6.39
C PHE A 149 13.61 6.46 -5.23
N ASP A 150 13.70 7.68 -4.71
CA ASP A 150 14.55 8.10 -3.61
C ASP A 150 13.77 8.96 -2.58
N GLY A 151 14.41 9.24 -1.44
CA GLY A 151 13.89 10.18 -0.44
C GLY A 151 12.85 9.61 0.52
N HIS A 152 12.69 8.29 0.65
CA HIS A 152 11.69 7.69 1.54
C HIS A 152 11.80 8.17 2.98
N GLN A 153 13.02 8.32 3.50
CA GLN A 153 13.21 8.75 4.89
C GLN A 153 12.80 10.22 5.07
N GLU A 154 13.17 11.10 4.14
CA GLU A 154 12.75 12.50 4.13
C GLU A 154 11.21 12.61 3.99
N LEU A 155 10.62 11.89 3.04
CA LEU A 155 9.18 11.82 2.86
C LEU A 155 8.46 11.33 4.12
N LYS A 156 9.00 10.26 4.75
CA LYS A 156 8.45 9.71 5.98
C LYS A 156 8.56 10.71 7.12
N ASP A 157 9.66 11.42 7.24
CA ASP A 157 9.82 12.46 8.26
C ASP A 157 8.84 13.61 8.02
N THR A 158 8.73 14.10 6.78
CA THR A 158 7.77 15.11 6.34
C THR A 158 6.32 14.73 6.63
N LEU A 159 5.95 13.46 6.42
CA LEU A 159 4.57 12.98 6.60
C LEU A 159 4.24 12.47 8.01
N THR A 160 5.24 12.10 8.82
CA THR A 160 5.04 11.47 10.14
C THR A 160 5.33 12.41 11.30
N LYS A 161 6.38 13.24 11.19
CA LYS A 161 6.90 14.04 12.32
C LYS A 161 6.56 15.52 12.21
N SER A 162 6.19 15.99 11.03
CA SER A 162 6.06 17.42 10.80
C SER A 162 4.70 17.96 11.19
N SER A 163 4.69 19.12 11.85
CA SER A 163 3.46 19.89 12.05
C SER A 163 2.83 20.23 10.69
N ILE A 164 1.51 20.37 10.62
CA ILE A 164 0.81 20.72 9.36
C ILE A 164 1.41 21.96 8.69
N LYS A 165 1.93 22.92 9.47
CA LYS A 165 2.59 24.12 8.94
C LYS A 165 3.79 23.78 8.05
N HIS A 166 4.48 22.68 8.30
CA HIS A 166 5.63 22.25 7.52
C HIS A 166 5.22 21.63 6.19
N ILE A 167 4.17 20.79 6.17
CA ILE A 167 3.62 20.23 4.92
C ILE A 167 2.97 21.33 4.07
N MET A 168 2.41 22.35 4.71
CA MET A 168 1.82 23.53 4.06
C MET A 168 2.86 24.60 3.68
N ASN A 169 4.16 24.34 3.89
CA ASN A 169 5.22 25.21 3.41
C ASN A 169 5.31 25.12 1.88
N GLU A 170 5.65 26.22 1.22
CA GLU A 170 5.80 26.29 -0.25
C GLU A 170 6.85 25.26 -0.75
N GLU A 171 7.89 25.00 0.05
CA GLU A 171 8.91 23.97 -0.23
C GLU A 171 8.32 22.56 -0.41
N ASN A 172 7.15 22.28 0.18
CA ASN A 172 6.49 20.98 0.15
C ASN A 172 5.25 20.94 -0.76
N ASP A 173 5.03 21.98 -1.59
CA ASP A 173 3.83 22.08 -2.43
C ASP A 173 3.69 20.93 -3.42
N ASN A 174 4.81 20.41 -3.96
CA ASN A 174 4.79 19.25 -4.84
C ASN A 174 4.28 18.00 -4.12
N ILE A 175 4.78 17.73 -2.91
CA ILE A 175 4.32 16.59 -2.10
C ILE A 175 2.84 16.73 -1.80
N ARG A 176 2.39 17.94 -1.45
CA ARG A 176 0.98 18.24 -1.16
C ARG A 176 0.08 18.01 -2.37
N PHE A 177 0.45 18.55 -3.53
CA PHE A 177 -0.32 18.40 -4.77
C PHE A 177 -0.43 16.94 -5.20
N ASN A 178 0.69 16.22 -5.18
CA ASN A 178 0.75 14.80 -5.52
C ASN A 178 -0.10 13.97 -4.54
N LEU A 179 0.02 14.23 -3.23
CA LEU A 179 -0.77 13.53 -2.22
C LEU A 179 -2.28 13.76 -2.43
N GLN A 180 -2.70 15.00 -2.73
CA GLN A 180 -4.11 15.29 -3.05
C GLN A 180 -4.59 14.52 -4.29
N LEU A 181 -3.75 14.46 -5.33
CA LEU A 181 -4.05 13.66 -6.52
C LEU A 181 -4.21 12.18 -6.18
N TYR A 182 -3.27 11.61 -5.41
CA TYR A 182 -3.27 10.20 -5.06
C TYR A 182 -4.47 9.84 -4.18
N LEU A 183 -4.74 10.64 -3.15
CA LEU A 183 -5.88 10.43 -2.26
C LEU A 183 -7.22 10.58 -2.98
N ARG A 184 -7.32 11.41 -4.03
CA ARG A 184 -8.52 11.50 -4.86
C ARG A 184 -8.83 10.21 -5.63
N HIS A 185 -7.80 9.41 -5.92
CA HIS A 185 -7.91 8.16 -6.66
C HIS A 185 -7.77 6.92 -5.77
N CYS A 186 -7.58 7.12 -4.47
CA CYS A 186 -7.26 6.06 -3.51
C CYS A 186 -8.51 5.56 -2.78
N VAL A 187 -8.78 4.26 -2.88
CA VAL A 187 -9.63 3.51 -1.96
C VAL A 187 -8.71 2.84 -0.96
N ARG A 188 -9.01 2.94 0.33
CA ARG A 188 -8.13 2.40 1.38
C ARG A 188 -8.94 1.74 2.49
N SER A 189 -8.42 0.64 2.99
CA SER A 189 -8.82 -0.04 4.21
C SER A 189 -7.59 -0.65 4.91
N SER A 190 -7.78 -1.32 6.04
CA SER A 190 -6.69 -1.90 6.85
C SER A 190 -5.80 -2.90 6.11
N TYR A 191 -6.29 -3.55 5.06
CA TYR A 191 -5.56 -4.56 4.30
C TYR A 191 -5.69 -4.39 2.79
N TYR A 192 -6.19 -3.25 2.34
CA TYR A 192 -6.44 -2.99 0.93
C TYR A 192 -6.17 -1.52 0.60
N VAL A 193 -5.48 -1.29 -0.51
CA VAL A 193 -5.31 0.02 -1.13
C VAL A 193 -5.50 -0.16 -2.62
N SER A 194 -6.23 0.75 -3.25
CA SER A 194 -6.24 0.82 -4.71
C SER A 194 -6.21 2.26 -5.19
N PHE A 195 -5.35 2.54 -6.16
CA PHE A 195 -5.36 3.75 -6.96
C PHE A 195 -6.03 3.42 -8.28
N ILE A 196 -7.16 4.05 -8.60
CA ILE A 196 -7.93 3.78 -9.81
C ILE A 196 -8.24 5.09 -10.49
N LYS A 197 -7.99 5.17 -11.81
CA LYS A 197 -8.36 6.35 -12.61
C LYS A 197 -9.84 6.64 -12.49
N CYS A 198 -10.18 7.92 -12.25
CA CYS A 198 -11.56 8.36 -12.14
C CYS A 198 -12.20 8.58 -13.52
N THR A 199 -13.52 8.75 -13.55
CA THR A 199 -14.27 9.18 -14.74
C THR A 199 -14.45 10.68 -14.82
N ASP A 200 -13.86 11.43 -13.88
CA ASP A 200 -14.07 12.86 -13.81
C ASP A 200 -13.33 13.55 -14.96
N SER A 201 -14.08 14.16 -15.86
CA SER A 201 -13.54 14.89 -17.01
C SER A 201 -12.69 16.09 -16.61
N THR A 202 -12.85 16.60 -15.38
CA THR A 202 -12.04 17.70 -14.83
C THR A 202 -10.72 17.22 -14.23
N CYS A 203 -10.51 15.91 -14.08
CA CYS A 203 -9.25 15.39 -13.57
C CYS A 203 -8.16 15.46 -14.64
N VAL A 204 -7.21 16.38 -14.47
CA VAL A 204 -6.11 16.60 -15.44
C VAL A 204 -5.33 15.31 -15.71
N HIS A 205 -4.98 14.55 -14.66
CA HIS A 205 -4.26 13.28 -14.80
C HIS A 205 -5.04 12.26 -15.64
N CYS A 206 -6.30 11.98 -15.27
CA CYS A 206 -7.11 10.96 -15.96
C CYS A 206 -7.53 11.38 -17.38
N SER A 207 -7.74 12.67 -17.62
CA SER A 207 -8.05 13.21 -18.95
C SER A 207 -6.86 13.12 -19.90
N ARG A 208 -5.62 13.31 -19.41
CA ARG A 208 -4.39 13.13 -20.21
C ARG A 208 -4.04 11.66 -20.48
N HIS A 209 -4.45 10.77 -19.58
CA HIS A 209 -4.15 9.34 -19.65
C HIS A 209 -5.44 8.53 -19.56
N PRO A 210 -6.25 8.48 -20.63
CA PRO A 210 -7.56 7.82 -20.59
C PRO A 210 -7.44 6.33 -20.24
N VAL A 211 -8.50 5.79 -19.67
CA VAL A 211 -8.58 4.38 -19.26
C VAL A 211 -8.43 3.44 -20.46
N ARG A 212 -7.42 2.57 -20.43
CA ARG A 212 -7.17 1.52 -21.43
C ARG A 212 -8.00 0.27 -21.12
N ALA A 213 -7.99 -0.20 -19.87
CA ALA A 213 -8.64 -1.42 -19.41
C ALA A 213 -10.12 -1.19 -19.00
N LYS A 214 -10.95 -0.68 -19.93
CA LYS A 214 -12.34 -0.27 -19.65
C LYS A 214 -13.19 -1.36 -18.98
N LYS A 215 -13.09 -2.61 -19.45
CA LYS A 215 -13.85 -3.75 -18.88
C LYS A 215 -13.45 -4.03 -17.43
N THR A 216 -12.15 -4.13 -17.17
CA THR A 216 -11.62 -4.39 -15.82
C THR A 216 -11.97 -3.26 -14.86
N ILE A 217 -11.80 -2.00 -15.27
CA ILE A 217 -12.18 -0.85 -14.44
C ILE A 217 -13.69 -0.81 -14.20
N GLY A 218 -14.51 -1.17 -15.20
CA GLY A 218 -15.96 -1.31 -15.04
C GLY A 218 -16.32 -2.35 -13.96
N LEU A 219 -15.69 -3.52 -14.00
CA LEU A 219 -15.86 -4.56 -12.99
C LEU A 219 -15.43 -4.10 -11.59
N LEU A 220 -14.27 -3.46 -11.47
CA LEU A 220 -13.82 -2.94 -10.17
C LEU A 220 -14.84 -1.96 -9.60
N ARG A 221 -15.35 -1.05 -10.41
CA ARG A 221 -16.37 -0.08 -9.99
C ARG A 221 -17.68 -0.74 -9.57
N SER A 222 -18.12 -1.79 -10.27
CA SER A 222 -19.31 -2.55 -9.84
C SER A 222 -19.07 -3.30 -8.52
N CYS A 223 -17.82 -3.56 -8.16
CA CYS A 223 -17.39 -4.12 -6.88
C CYS A 223 -17.04 -3.03 -5.84
N GLY A 224 -17.48 -1.78 -6.03
CA GLY A 224 -17.16 -0.68 -5.11
C GLY A 224 -15.69 -0.29 -5.09
N ASN A 225 -14.97 -0.53 -6.19
CA ASN A 225 -13.52 -0.38 -6.37
C ASN A 225 -12.66 -1.40 -5.61
N TYR A 226 -13.27 -2.47 -5.09
CA TYR A 226 -12.55 -3.58 -4.47
C TYR A 226 -12.28 -4.69 -5.48
N LEU A 227 -11.21 -5.45 -5.22
CA LEU A 227 -11.02 -6.73 -5.87
C LEU A 227 -12.10 -7.72 -5.41
N PRO A 228 -12.59 -8.58 -6.31
CA PRO A 228 -13.45 -9.67 -5.90
C PRO A 228 -12.69 -10.65 -4.99
N TRP A 229 -13.30 -10.99 -3.86
CA TRP A 229 -12.69 -11.86 -2.87
C TRP A 229 -12.67 -13.34 -3.34
N PRO A 230 -11.60 -14.11 -3.07
CA PRO A 230 -11.59 -15.55 -3.27
C PRO A 230 -12.75 -16.23 -2.54
N GLN A 231 -13.44 -17.16 -3.18
CA GLN A 231 -14.50 -17.95 -2.54
C GLN A 231 -14.03 -19.39 -2.31
N MET A 232 -14.42 -19.97 -1.16
CA MET A 232 -14.26 -21.41 -0.96
C MET A 232 -15.20 -22.13 -1.92
N THR A 233 -14.66 -23.06 -2.70
CA THR A 233 -15.51 -23.92 -3.54
C THR A 233 -16.09 -25.07 -2.72
N LEU A 234 -17.10 -25.75 -3.26
CA LEU A 234 -17.70 -26.95 -2.66
C LEU A 234 -16.68 -28.09 -2.46
N HIS A 235 -15.57 -28.09 -3.21
CA HIS A 235 -14.51 -29.05 -3.02
C HIS A 235 -13.68 -28.67 -1.80
N LYS A 236 -13.73 -29.53 -0.78
CA LYS A 236 -12.79 -29.54 0.34
C LYS A 236 -11.38 -29.44 -0.27
N TYR A 237 -10.62 -28.41 0.08
CA TYR A 237 -9.26 -28.08 -0.42
C TYR A 237 -9.12 -27.29 -1.73
N HIS A 238 -10.22 -26.92 -2.41
CA HIS A 238 -10.16 -26.03 -3.57
C HIS A 238 -10.85 -24.68 -3.27
N TYR A 239 -10.21 -23.59 -3.67
CA TYR A 239 -10.78 -22.25 -3.62
C TYR A 239 -10.58 -21.60 -4.98
N ASP A 240 -11.51 -20.73 -5.37
CA ASP A 240 -11.33 -19.92 -6.56
C ASP A 240 -10.18 -18.95 -6.30
N THR A 241 -9.11 -19.09 -7.06
CA THR A 241 -8.04 -18.09 -7.06
C THR A 241 -8.61 -16.73 -7.46
N PHE A 242 -7.93 -15.66 -7.03
CA PHE A 242 -8.25 -14.30 -7.45
C PHE A 242 -8.45 -14.17 -8.98
N LEU A 243 -7.59 -14.85 -9.75
CA LEU A 243 -7.63 -14.84 -11.21
C LEU A 243 -8.88 -15.56 -11.73
N GLN A 244 -9.17 -16.77 -11.23
CA GLN A 244 -10.38 -17.52 -11.60
C GLN A 244 -11.64 -16.71 -11.28
N ARG A 245 -11.71 -16.08 -10.11
CA ARG A 245 -12.87 -15.27 -9.74
C ARG A 245 -13.04 -14.05 -10.64
N THR A 246 -11.95 -13.36 -10.94
CA THR A 246 -11.97 -12.22 -11.86
C THR A 246 -12.43 -12.65 -13.25
N HIS A 247 -11.97 -13.80 -13.75
CA HIS A 247 -12.43 -14.34 -15.02
C HIS A 247 -13.92 -14.69 -15.01
N ALA A 248 -14.39 -15.41 -13.99
CA ALA A 248 -15.81 -15.78 -13.85
C ALA A 248 -16.71 -14.53 -13.80
N LEU A 249 -16.29 -13.48 -13.10
CA LEU A 249 -17.02 -12.21 -13.05
C LEU A 249 -17.04 -11.48 -14.40
N LEU A 250 -15.89 -11.44 -15.09
CA LEU A 250 -15.82 -10.85 -16.43
C LEU A 250 -16.63 -11.63 -17.47
N ALA A 251 -16.82 -12.94 -17.26
CA ALA A 251 -17.66 -13.80 -18.07
C ALA A 251 -19.16 -13.72 -17.71
N GLY A 252 -19.52 -13.05 -16.60
CA GLY A 252 -20.89 -12.98 -16.11
C GLY A 252 -21.38 -14.27 -15.43
N GLU A 253 -20.46 -15.17 -15.08
CA GLU A 253 -20.76 -16.49 -14.48
C GLU A 253 -20.94 -16.41 -12.95
N SER A 254 -20.65 -15.27 -12.33
CA SER A 254 -20.79 -15.07 -10.89
C SER A 254 -21.15 -13.64 -10.53
N ASN A 255 -21.64 -13.43 -9.31
CA ASN A 255 -21.91 -12.10 -8.75
C ASN A 255 -20.72 -11.59 -7.93
N ALA A 256 -20.43 -10.30 -8.02
CA ALA A 256 -19.43 -9.66 -7.18
C ALA A 256 -19.87 -9.71 -5.71
N VAL A 257 -19.04 -10.27 -4.85
CA VAL A 257 -19.24 -10.22 -3.40
C VAL A 257 -18.11 -9.38 -2.82
N PRO A 258 -18.41 -8.22 -2.22
CA PRO A 258 -17.43 -7.43 -1.49
C PRO A 258 -16.87 -8.24 -0.32
N ASP A 259 -15.62 -7.97 0.06
CA ASP A 259 -14.92 -8.60 1.17
C ASP A 259 -15.77 -8.54 2.48
N GLN A 260 -16.13 -9.72 3.01
CA GLN A 260 -16.89 -9.87 4.26
C GLN A 260 -16.05 -9.64 5.52
N GLN A 261 -14.73 -9.39 5.40
CA GLN A 261 -13.81 -9.30 6.55
C GLN A 261 -13.15 -7.93 6.73
N LEU A 262 -13.59 -6.91 5.99
CA LEU A 262 -13.33 -5.53 6.41
C LEU A 262 -14.02 -5.31 7.76
N PRO A 263 -13.35 -4.72 8.77
CA PRO A 263 -13.97 -4.48 10.05
C PRO A 263 -15.27 -3.71 9.83
N SER A 264 -16.39 -4.35 10.17
CA SER A 264 -17.76 -3.83 10.10
C SER A 264 -18.02 -2.71 11.13
N GLY A 265 -16.98 -1.95 11.47
CA GLY A 265 -17.12 -0.67 12.14
C GLY A 265 -17.72 0.35 11.17
N PRO A 266 -18.33 1.44 11.67
CA PRO A 266 -18.85 2.49 10.80
C PRO A 266 -17.70 3.01 9.92
N THR A 267 -17.78 2.76 8.62
CA THR A 267 -16.89 3.33 7.62
C THR A 267 -17.11 4.84 7.62
N LYS A 268 -16.24 5.56 8.31
CA LYS A 268 -16.27 7.01 8.33
C LYS A 268 -15.61 7.49 7.04
N HIS A 269 -16.45 7.95 6.13
CA HIS A 269 -16.03 8.70 4.95
C HIS A 269 -15.98 10.18 5.28
N CYS A 270 -15.22 10.93 4.49
CA CYS A 270 -15.30 12.37 4.54
C CYS A 270 -16.69 12.83 4.10
N SER A 271 -17.35 13.67 4.90
CA SER A 271 -18.62 14.30 4.50
C SER A 271 -18.42 15.43 3.48
N ALA A 272 -17.20 15.99 3.40
CA ALA A 272 -16.88 17.14 2.56
C ALA A 272 -16.34 16.78 1.17
N CYS A 273 -15.80 15.57 0.97
CA CYS A 273 -15.44 15.07 -0.36
C CYS A 273 -16.07 13.71 -0.64
N LYS A 274 -16.45 13.48 -1.90
CA LYS A 274 -16.95 12.19 -2.40
C LYS A 274 -15.82 11.18 -2.64
N LEU A 275 -14.72 11.28 -1.90
CA LEU A 275 -13.58 10.37 -2.08
C LEU A 275 -13.91 9.01 -1.45
N PRO A 276 -13.52 7.90 -2.08
CA PRO A 276 -13.70 6.55 -1.53
C PRO A 276 -12.74 6.23 -0.36
N TYR A 277 -12.17 7.27 0.26
CA TYR A 277 -11.23 7.18 1.35
C TYR A 277 -11.97 6.84 2.66
N ILE A 278 -11.50 5.81 3.38
CA ILE A 278 -12.04 5.40 4.68
C ILE A 278 -11.03 5.79 5.76
N PHE A 279 -11.51 6.48 6.80
CA PHE A 279 -10.68 6.82 7.95
C PHE A 279 -10.45 5.60 8.83
N LEU A 280 -9.17 5.25 9.07
CA LEU A 280 -8.82 4.16 9.99
C LEU A 280 -8.80 4.60 11.46
N SER A 281 -8.76 5.91 11.71
CA SER A 281 -8.81 6.50 13.06
C SER A 281 -9.26 7.96 13.01
N LYS A 282 -9.61 8.54 14.16
CA LYS A 282 -9.92 9.97 14.26
C LYS A 282 -8.72 10.85 13.87
N ALA A 283 -7.49 10.44 14.21
CA ALA A 283 -6.29 11.14 13.78
C ALA A 283 -6.12 11.11 12.26
N ASP A 284 -6.55 10.03 11.60
CA ASP A 284 -6.52 9.92 10.14
C ASP A 284 -7.57 10.80 9.47
N GLU A 285 -8.77 10.89 10.05
CA GLU A 285 -9.82 11.83 9.66
C GLU A 285 -9.33 13.28 9.75
N GLU A 286 -8.73 13.65 10.88
CA GLU A 286 -8.16 14.99 11.09
C GLU A 286 -7.09 15.30 10.02
N ARG A 287 -6.12 14.39 9.79
CA ARG A 287 -5.11 14.58 8.73
C ARG A 287 -5.72 14.73 7.34
N HIS A 288 -6.72 13.93 7.00
CA HIS A 288 -7.41 14.02 5.71
C HIS A 288 -8.11 15.38 5.54
N MET A 289 -8.87 15.82 6.55
CA MET A 289 -9.52 17.13 6.53
C MET A 289 -8.50 18.25 6.35
N MET A 290 -7.30 18.09 6.92
CA MET A 290 -6.24 19.06 6.78
C MET A 290 -5.62 19.05 5.38
N TRP A 291 -5.24 17.90 4.84
CA TRP A 291 -4.55 17.83 3.55
C TRP A 291 -5.46 18.10 2.35
N ILE A 292 -6.71 17.66 2.40
CA ILE A 292 -7.63 17.71 1.25
C ILE A 292 -8.48 18.99 1.26
N HIS A 293 -8.88 19.48 2.44
CA HIS A 293 -9.91 20.52 2.54
C HIS A 293 -9.43 21.89 3.04
N GLN A 294 -8.20 22.01 3.57
CA GLN A 294 -7.73 23.29 4.13
C GLN A 294 -7.34 24.37 3.12
N SER A 295 -7.40 24.12 1.80
CA SER A 295 -7.40 25.20 0.80
C SER A 295 -8.57 26.19 0.98
N ASN A 296 -9.59 25.85 1.78
CA ASN A 296 -10.75 26.70 2.06
C ASN A 296 -10.82 27.30 3.49
N VAL A 297 -9.85 27.05 4.38
CA VAL A 297 -9.94 27.53 5.78
C VAL A 297 -9.36 28.94 5.97
N THR A 298 -8.44 29.37 5.10
CA THR A 298 -7.85 30.72 5.16
C THR A 298 -8.83 31.84 4.77
N SER A 299 -9.92 31.54 4.05
CA SER A 299 -10.95 32.53 3.69
C SER A 299 -11.97 32.78 4.80
N ASN A 300 -12.20 31.83 5.72
CA ASN A 300 -13.19 31.98 6.80
C ASN A 300 -12.60 32.51 8.12
N ASN A 301 -11.31 32.27 8.41
CA ASN A 301 -10.70 32.76 9.65
C ASN A 301 -10.37 34.26 9.61
N LYS A 302 -10.24 34.89 8.43
CA LYS A 302 -10.15 36.35 8.32
C LYS A 302 -11.45 37.07 8.70
N ARG A 303 -12.61 36.43 8.59
CA ARG A 303 -13.90 37.03 8.98
C ARG A 303 -14.21 36.91 10.47
N LYS A 304 -13.70 35.89 11.17
CA LYS A 304 -13.96 35.72 12.62
C LYS A 304 -13.11 36.64 13.49
N HIS A 305 -11.89 36.99 13.06
CA HIS A 305 -10.99 37.83 13.85
C HIS A 305 -11.37 39.32 13.93
N LEU A 306 -12.33 39.78 13.12
CA LEU A 306 -12.84 41.16 13.16
C LEU A 306 -14.06 41.34 14.07
N SER A 307 -14.53 40.28 14.74
CA SER A 307 -15.79 40.32 15.52
C SER A 307 -15.67 40.00 17.01
N SER A 308 -14.47 39.72 17.55
CA SER A 308 -14.32 39.31 18.96
C SER A 308 -13.38 40.17 19.81
N SER A 309 -13.22 41.46 19.49
CA SER A 309 -12.51 42.42 20.33
C SER A 309 -13.47 43.18 21.25
N ARG A 310 -13.99 42.51 22.29
CA ARG A 310 -14.38 43.15 23.58
C ARG A 310 -14.89 42.11 24.58
N SER A 311 -14.02 41.69 25.50
CA SER A 311 -14.28 41.69 26.96
C SER A 311 -13.10 41.03 27.68
N GLN A 312 -12.36 41.84 28.44
CA GLN A 312 -11.39 41.41 29.44
C GLN A 312 -12.15 40.85 30.65
N SER A 313 -11.63 39.80 31.31
CA SER A 313 -11.73 39.64 32.76
C SER A 313 -10.90 38.45 33.28
N ILE A 314 -9.82 38.80 33.98
CA ILE A 314 -9.35 38.28 35.28
C ILE A 314 -8.83 36.83 35.38
N TYR A 315 -7.56 36.79 35.77
CA TYR A 315 -6.66 35.68 36.07
C TYR A 315 -6.87 35.13 37.49
N GLN A 316 -6.84 33.80 37.69
CA GLN A 316 -6.45 33.18 38.97
C GLN A 316 -5.68 31.86 38.74
N PRO A 317 -4.52 31.65 39.40
CA PRO A 317 -3.71 30.45 39.23
C PRO A 317 -4.16 29.30 40.17
N LYS A 318 -4.31 28.09 39.63
CA LYS A 318 -4.62 26.88 40.41
C LYS A 318 -3.37 26.29 41.07
N GLN A 319 -3.47 26.06 42.37
CA GLN A 319 -2.44 25.42 43.20
C GLN A 319 -2.28 23.91 42.91
N ARG A 320 -1.03 23.47 43.00
CA ARG A 320 -0.53 22.11 42.75
C ARG A 320 -0.69 21.27 44.02
N LYS A 321 -1.53 20.23 44.01
CA LYS A 321 -1.61 19.24 45.11
C LYS A 321 -0.67 18.08 44.84
N THR A 322 0.38 17.97 45.66
CA THR A 322 1.21 16.78 45.89
C THR A 322 0.38 15.72 46.62
N ARG A 323 0.45 14.47 46.17
CA ARG A 323 -0.20 13.33 46.82
C ARG A 323 0.89 12.37 47.32
N THR A 324 0.99 12.30 48.65
CA THR A 324 1.85 11.40 49.42
C THR A 324 1.39 9.96 49.25
N ARG A 325 2.36 9.05 49.29
CA ARG A 325 2.25 7.60 49.08
C ARG A 325 2.24 6.95 50.47
N GLU A 326 1.14 6.31 50.86
CA GLU A 326 1.09 5.49 52.07
C GLU A 326 1.15 4.01 51.69
N LEU A 327 2.11 3.31 52.29
CA LEU A 327 2.28 1.86 52.33
C LEU A 327 1.42 1.30 53.46
N SER A 328 0.73 0.17 53.24
CA SER A 328 0.99 -1.16 53.84
C SER A 328 -0.35 -1.77 54.31
N PRO A 329 -0.46 -3.04 54.76
CA PRO A 329 0.47 -4.17 54.73
C PRO A 329 -0.13 -5.48 54.16
N GLU A 330 0.75 -6.47 54.09
CA GLU A 330 0.54 -7.90 53.80
C GLU A 330 -0.59 -8.56 54.61
N TYR A 331 -1.34 -9.45 53.95
CA TYR A 331 -1.65 -10.82 54.37
C TYR A 331 -1.92 -11.70 53.14
#